data_AF-A0A534LIJ0-F1
#
_entry.id   AF-A0A534LIJ0-F1
#
_cell.length_a   1.000
_cell.length_b   1.000
_cell.length_c   1.000
_cell.angle_alpha   90.00
_cell.angle_beta   90.00
_cell.angle_gamma   90.00
#
_symmetry.space_group_name_H-M   'P 1'
#
loop_
_entity.id
_entity.type
_entity.pdbx_description
1 polymer ?
#
loop_
_entity_poly.entity_id
_entity_poly.type
_entity_poly.pdbx_seq_one_letter_code
_entity_poly.pdbx_strand_id
1 'polypeptide(L)'
;MLTPTAAAHGPGSGIVSTSGKFVLTPEGTSNYTFHAYLSTLGLPIGPGDVLVWSWSANSASGPPIEFDIHSHIGGYLEYFNTTADRANNSWNVPGSSDYAVQWTNPNTLSENVTYAFQLIPPPLDLWPLYLLLVAPLLMIGALVWYSRRKEKPSKA
;
A
#
# COMPACT_ATOMS: atom_id res chain seq x y z
N MET A 1 18.19 2.19 21.27
CA MET A 1 18.22 3.02 20.05
C MET A 1 16.80 3.04 19.50
N LEU A 2 16.19 4.21 19.35
CA LEU A 2 14.91 4.34 18.64
C LEU A 2 15.27 4.39 17.15
N THR A 3 15.07 3.28 16.44
CA THR A 3 15.08 3.30 14.98
C THR A 3 13.98 4.24 14.53
N PRO A 4 14.25 5.21 13.62
CA PRO A 4 13.18 6.02 13.07
C PRO A 4 12.16 5.07 12.45
N THR A 5 10.91 5.12 12.90
CA THR A 5 9.81 4.53 12.13
C THR A 5 9.86 5.20 10.78
N ALA A 6 10.12 4.45 9.71
CA ALA A 6 10.09 4.98 8.36
C ALA A 6 8.71 5.63 8.18
N ALA A 7 8.69 6.95 7.98
CA ALA A 7 7.45 7.66 7.76
C ALA A 7 6.78 7.12 6.50
N ALA A 8 5.47 6.91 6.56
CA ALA A 8 4.69 6.51 5.39
C ALA A 8 4.95 7.48 4.23
N HIS A 9 5.08 6.95 3.01
CA HIS A 9 5.26 7.82 1.85
C HIS A 9 3.98 8.59 1.52
N GLY A 10 4.14 9.83 1.06
CA GLY A 10 3.00 10.70 0.74
C GLY A 10 2.39 10.40 -0.64
N PRO A 11 1.17 10.90 -0.92
CA PRO A 11 0.56 10.79 -2.24
C PRO A 11 1.49 11.29 -3.37
N GLY A 12 1.52 10.55 -4.47
CA GLY A 12 2.39 10.85 -5.62
C GLY A 12 3.89 10.61 -5.40
N SER A 13 4.27 9.93 -4.31
CA SER A 13 5.63 9.40 -4.18
C SER A 13 5.93 8.35 -5.27
N GLY A 14 7.20 7.96 -5.41
CA GLY A 14 7.56 6.86 -6.32
C GLY A 14 7.07 5.49 -5.82
N ILE A 15 6.93 4.52 -6.75
CA ILE A 15 6.73 3.11 -6.40
C ILE A 15 7.96 2.59 -5.66
N VAL A 16 7.75 1.93 -4.54
CA VAL A 16 8.82 1.26 -3.78
C VAL A 16 8.72 -0.24 -4.04
N SER A 17 9.84 -0.94 -4.20
CA SER A 17 9.85 -2.38 -4.43
C SER A 17 10.87 -3.07 -3.53
N THR A 18 10.53 -4.26 -3.06
CA THR A 18 11.43 -5.12 -2.27
C THR A 18 11.16 -6.57 -2.63
N SER A 19 12.20 -7.40 -2.59
CA SER A 19 12.10 -8.83 -2.85
C SER A 19 13.14 -9.57 -2.04
N GLY A 20 12.90 -10.86 -1.80
CA GLY A 20 13.78 -11.66 -0.98
C GLY A 20 13.48 -13.13 -1.05
N LYS A 21 14.30 -13.89 -0.34
CA LYS A 21 14.15 -15.33 -0.17
C LYS A 21 14.55 -15.73 1.25
N PHE A 22 13.88 -16.74 1.78
CA PHE A 22 14.17 -17.31 3.09
C PHE A 22 13.71 -18.76 3.15
N VAL A 23 14.14 -19.49 4.18
CA VAL A 23 13.74 -20.88 4.40
C VAL A 23 12.88 -20.95 5.64
N LEU A 24 11.69 -21.54 5.51
CA LEU A 24 10.88 -21.97 6.63
C LEU A 24 11.31 -23.39 7.02
N THR A 25 11.53 -23.61 8.30
CA THR A 25 11.87 -24.94 8.83
C THR A 25 10.59 -25.78 9.00
N PRO A 26 10.69 -27.09 9.32
CA PRO A 26 9.52 -27.94 9.53
C PRO A 26 8.61 -27.44 10.65
N GLU A 27 7.32 -27.78 10.58
CA GLU A 27 6.32 -27.49 11.60
C GLU A 27 6.82 -27.85 13.01
N GLY A 28 6.59 -26.95 13.97
CA GLY A 28 6.96 -27.15 15.37
C GLY A 28 8.43 -26.91 15.70
N THR A 29 9.26 -26.53 14.72
CA THR A 29 10.66 -26.14 14.94
C THR A 29 10.83 -24.62 14.97
N SER A 30 11.95 -24.09 15.46
CA SER A 30 12.23 -22.65 15.39
C SER A 30 12.33 -22.18 13.94
N ASN A 31 11.65 -21.08 13.59
CA ASN A 31 11.59 -20.49 12.24
C ASN A 31 10.69 -21.25 11.23
N TYR A 32 9.74 -22.05 11.70
CA TYR A 32 8.66 -22.59 10.86
C TYR A 32 7.67 -21.50 10.41
N THR A 33 7.71 -20.36 11.11
CA THR A 33 7.01 -19.12 10.75
C THR A 33 8.03 -18.02 10.49
N PHE A 34 7.79 -17.22 9.45
CA PHE A 34 8.49 -15.97 9.19
C PHE A 34 7.49 -14.83 9.27
N HIS A 35 7.70 -13.91 10.22
CA HIS A 35 6.88 -12.71 10.42
C HIS A 35 7.74 -11.47 10.16
N ALA A 36 7.23 -10.55 9.35
CA ALA A 36 7.92 -9.30 9.07
C ALA A 36 6.93 -8.14 8.94
N TYR A 37 7.23 -7.04 9.62
CA TYR A 37 6.56 -5.78 9.37
C TYR A 37 6.95 -5.26 7.97
N LEU A 38 5.98 -4.74 7.22
CA LEU A 38 6.26 -4.21 5.88
C LEU A 38 7.28 -3.05 5.94
N SER A 39 7.26 -2.27 7.02
CA SER A 39 8.24 -1.21 7.29
C SER A 39 9.67 -1.74 7.45
N THR A 40 9.88 -2.91 8.08
CA THR A 40 11.22 -3.50 8.24
C THR A 40 11.73 -4.13 6.95
N LEU A 41 10.83 -4.45 6.01
CA LEU A 41 11.15 -4.85 4.64
C LEU A 41 11.46 -3.65 3.71
N GLY A 42 11.43 -2.43 4.26
CA GLY A 42 11.72 -1.20 3.52
C GLY A 42 10.52 -0.63 2.76
N LEU A 43 9.30 -1.05 3.10
CA LEU A 43 8.07 -0.54 2.51
C LEU A 43 7.42 0.47 3.46
N PRO A 44 7.48 1.78 3.16
CA PRO A 44 6.89 2.81 4.00
C PRO A 44 5.36 2.88 3.81
N ILE A 45 4.64 1.82 4.18
CA ILE A 45 3.17 1.71 4.04
C ILE A 45 2.44 2.84 4.74
N GLY A 46 1.40 3.34 4.07
CA GLY A 46 0.43 4.28 4.58
C GLY A 46 -0.99 4.06 4.02
N PRO A 47 -1.96 4.78 4.57
CA PRO A 47 -3.35 4.73 4.11
C PRO A 47 -3.49 5.06 2.62
N GLY A 48 -4.27 4.27 1.89
CA GLY A 48 -4.55 4.49 0.48
C GLY A 48 -3.48 3.98 -0.48
N ASP A 49 -2.35 3.46 0.04
CA ASP A 49 -1.40 2.72 -0.79
C ASP A 49 -2.02 1.42 -1.30
N VAL A 50 -1.44 0.89 -2.37
CA VAL A 50 -1.71 -0.45 -2.89
C VAL A 50 -0.47 -1.30 -2.76
N LEU A 51 -0.53 -2.34 -1.93
CA LEU A 51 0.50 -3.37 -1.87
C LEU A 51 0.23 -4.42 -2.95
N VAL A 52 1.04 -4.44 -3.99
CA VAL A 52 1.08 -5.53 -4.98
C VAL A 52 2.11 -6.54 -4.51
N TRP A 53 1.74 -7.82 -4.48
CA TRP A 53 2.57 -8.83 -3.88
C TRP A 53 2.51 -10.16 -4.63
N SER A 54 3.61 -10.91 -4.52
CA SER A 54 3.71 -12.27 -5.02
C SER A 54 4.70 -13.07 -4.17
N TRP A 55 4.48 -14.37 -4.08
CA TRP A 55 5.43 -15.31 -3.47
C TRP A 55 5.27 -16.72 -4.04
N SER A 56 6.29 -17.55 -3.86
CA SER A 56 6.25 -18.98 -4.15
C SER A 56 7.11 -19.77 -3.16
N ALA A 57 6.64 -20.97 -2.79
CA ALA A 57 7.37 -21.96 -2.04
C ALA A 57 8.02 -22.97 -2.99
N ASN A 58 9.32 -23.23 -2.83
CA ASN A 58 10.09 -24.19 -3.61
C ASN A 58 9.87 -24.03 -5.14
N SER A 59 9.90 -22.78 -5.62
CA SER A 59 9.63 -22.43 -7.03
C SER A 59 8.26 -22.91 -7.53
N ALA A 60 7.26 -22.90 -6.66
CA ALA A 60 5.91 -23.38 -6.89
C ALA A 60 5.82 -24.89 -7.22
N SER A 61 6.70 -25.66 -6.59
CA SER A 61 6.74 -27.12 -6.62
C SER A 61 6.67 -27.75 -5.22
N GLY A 62 6.60 -26.93 -4.17
CA GLY A 62 6.47 -27.39 -2.78
C GLY A 62 5.02 -27.69 -2.39
N PRO A 63 4.81 -28.36 -1.24
CA PRO A 63 3.49 -28.40 -0.62
C PRO A 63 2.98 -26.98 -0.29
N PRO A 64 1.66 -26.80 -0.13
CA PRO A 64 1.11 -25.52 0.29
C PRO A 64 1.68 -25.05 1.64
N ILE A 65 1.94 -23.75 1.73
CA ILE A 65 2.23 -23.04 2.98
C ILE A 65 1.17 -21.97 3.22
N GLU A 66 1.04 -21.55 4.47
CA GLU A 66 0.13 -20.48 4.86
C GLU A 66 0.80 -19.12 4.64
N PHE A 67 0.03 -18.14 4.18
CA PHE A 67 0.43 -16.75 4.05
C PHE A 67 -0.71 -15.84 4.47
N ASP A 68 -0.40 -14.82 5.27
CA ASP A 68 -1.37 -13.82 5.68
C ASP A 68 -0.79 -12.39 5.71
N ILE A 69 -1.69 -11.43 5.56
CA ILE A 69 -1.44 -10.00 5.75
C ILE A 69 -2.32 -9.54 6.90
N HIS A 70 -1.73 -8.96 7.92
CA HIS A 70 -2.42 -8.57 9.14
C HIS A 70 -1.90 -7.27 9.73
N SER A 71 -2.58 -6.79 10.75
CA SER A 71 -2.07 -5.72 11.60
C SER A 71 -2.27 -6.02 13.08
N HIS A 72 -1.64 -5.18 13.92
CA HIS A 72 -1.67 -5.29 15.37
C HIS A 72 -2.51 -4.20 16.07
N ILE A 73 -3.28 -3.38 15.33
CA ILE A 73 -4.18 -2.40 15.95
C ILE A 73 -5.33 -3.10 16.65
N GLY A 74 -5.39 -2.98 17.98
CA GLY A 74 -6.45 -3.59 18.79
C GLY A 74 -6.37 -5.11 18.91
N GLY A 75 -5.26 -5.72 18.46
CA GLY A 75 -5.07 -7.16 18.39
C GLY A 75 -4.72 -7.62 16.98
N TYR A 76 -4.75 -8.94 16.76
CA TYR A 76 -4.51 -9.53 15.43
C TYR A 76 -5.73 -9.30 14.54
N LEU A 77 -5.58 -8.43 13.54
CA LEU A 77 -6.60 -8.20 12.52
C LEU A 77 -6.07 -8.64 11.16
N GLU A 78 -6.63 -9.74 10.66
CA GLU A 78 -6.29 -10.31 9.35
C GLU A 78 -7.04 -9.56 8.23
N TYR A 79 -6.33 -9.24 7.16
CA TYR A 79 -6.89 -8.61 5.95
C TYR A 79 -6.88 -9.55 4.75
N PHE A 80 -5.96 -10.50 4.75
CA PHE A 80 -5.82 -11.49 3.70
C PHE A 80 -5.21 -12.75 4.28
N ASN A 81 -5.69 -13.91 3.86
CA ASN A 81 -5.05 -15.19 4.10
C ASN A 81 -5.20 -16.13 2.91
N THR A 82 -4.23 -17.03 2.76
CA THR A 82 -4.29 -18.09 1.77
C THR A 82 -3.34 -19.24 2.15
N THR A 83 -3.65 -20.43 1.65
CA THR A 83 -2.79 -21.61 1.78
C THR A 83 -2.53 -22.15 0.37
N ALA A 84 -1.29 -22.03 -0.13
CA ALA A 84 -0.94 -22.37 -1.50
C ALA A 84 0.56 -22.68 -1.67
N ASP A 85 0.97 -23.19 -2.83
CA ASP A 85 2.39 -23.33 -3.22
C ASP A 85 2.95 -22.01 -3.79
N ARG A 86 2.06 -21.11 -4.23
CA ARG A 86 2.32 -19.78 -4.75
C ARG A 86 1.07 -18.92 -4.62
N ALA A 87 1.24 -17.61 -4.50
CA ALA A 87 0.13 -16.69 -4.64
C ALA A 87 0.63 -15.31 -5.11
N ASN A 88 -0.27 -14.56 -5.73
CA ASN A 88 -0.06 -13.15 -6.05
C ASN A 88 -1.40 -12.42 -5.98
N ASN A 89 -1.37 -11.17 -5.54
CA ASN A 89 -2.55 -10.31 -5.53
C ASN A 89 -2.13 -8.85 -5.32
N SER A 90 -3.13 -7.98 -5.18
CA SER A 90 -2.99 -6.62 -4.67
C SER A 90 -3.93 -6.39 -3.49
N TRP A 91 -3.52 -5.53 -2.56
CA TRP A 91 -4.31 -5.18 -1.39
C TRP A 91 -4.24 -3.67 -1.12
N ASN A 92 -5.41 -3.05 -0.96
CA ASN A 92 -5.53 -1.63 -0.63
C ASN A 92 -5.39 -1.42 0.87
N VAL A 93 -4.51 -0.52 1.28
CA VAL A 93 -4.22 -0.26 2.69
C VAL A 93 -5.34 0.60 3.31
N PRO A 94 -6.12 0.08 4.26
CA PRO A 94 -7.37 0.72 4.69
C PRO A 94 -7.16 1.89 5.66
N GLY A 95 -6.01 1.97 6.32
CA GLY A 95 -5.73 2.98 7.34
C GLY A 95 -4.26 2.98 7.76
N SER A 96 -3.95 3.75 8.79
CA SER A 96 -2.60 3.75 9.36
C SER A 96 -2.48 2.61 10.35
N SER A 97 -1.50 1.73 10.17
CA SER A 97 -1.23 0.62 11.09
C SER A 97 0.18 0.06 10.91
N ASP A 98 0.61 -0.76 11.86
CA ASP A 98 1.82 -1.58 11.75
C ASP A 98 1.44 -2.88 11.03
N TYR A 99 1.35 -2.80 9.70
CA TYR A 99 1.04 -3.93 8.86
C TYR A 99 2.22 -4.90 8.75
N ALA A 100 1.91 -6.18 8.83
CA ALA A 100 2.86 -7.25 8.72
C ALA A 100 2.38 -8.30 7.71
N VAL A 101 3.34 -9.10 7.27
CA VAL A 101 3.11 -10.32 6.53
C VAL A 101 3.67 -11.48 7.32
N GLN A 102 3.04 -12.62 7.18
CA GLN A 102 3.52 -13.85 7.78
C GLN A 102 3.39 -15.01 6.82
N TRP A 103 4.39 -15.89 6.82
CA TRP A 103 4.32 -17.20 6.20
C TRP A 103 4.53 -18.26 7.26
N THR A 104 3.71 -19.30 7.24
CA THR A 104 3.83 -20.44 8.17
C THR A 104 3.91 -21.72 7.37
N ASN A 105 4.87 -22.57 7.73
CA ASN A 105 5.04 -23.88 7.12
C ASN A 105 4.36 -24.95 7.98
N PRO A 106 3.22 -25.51 7.54
CA PRO A 106 2.55 -26.62 8.22
C PRO A 106 3.16 -27.98 7.88
N ASN A 107 4.24 -28.03 7.08
CA ASN A 107 4.79 -29.27 6.55
C ASN A 107 5.95 -29.78 7.40
N THR A 108 6.24 -31.08 7.28
CA THR A 108 7.33 -31.76 8.00
C THR A 108 8.71 -31.55 7.37
N LEU A 109 8.78 -30.90 6.21
CA LEU A 109 10.01 -30.57 5.49
C LEU A 109 10.19 -29.05 5.44
N SER A 110 11.43 -28.61 5.15
CA SER A 110 11.72 -27.19 4.99
C SER A 110 11.27 -26.68 3.63
N GLU A 111 10.75 -25.46 3.59
CA GLU A 111 10.23 -24.82 2.39
C GLU A 111 11.02 -23.55 2.08
N ASN A 112 11.52 -23.41 0.86
CA ASN A 112 12.23 -22.20 0.42
C ASN A 112 11.24 -21.21 -0.18
N VAL A 113 11.01 -20.09 0.49
CA VAL A 113 10.08 -19.06 0.06
C VAL A 113 10.83 -17.96 -0.67
N THR A 114 10.31 -17.56 -1.83
CA THR A 114 10.74 -16.35 -2.54
C THR A 114 9.55 -15.41 -2.64
N TYR A 115 9.75 -14.12 -2.33
CA TYR A 115 8.70 -13.10 -2.38
C TYR A 115 9.15 -11.85 -3.14
N ALA A 116 8.17 -11.12 -3.68
CA ALA A 116 8.35 -9.81 -4.27
C ALA A 116 7.14 -8.93 -4.00
N PHE A 117 7.41 -7.72 -3.53
CA PHE A 117 6.42 -6.70 -3.16
C PHE A 117 6.68 -5.40 -3.89
N GLN A 118 5.61 -4.72 -4.26
CA GLN A 118 5.61 -3.35 -4.75
C GLN A 118 4.56 -2.56 -3.98
N LEU A 119 4.95 -1.40 -3.49
CA LEU A 119 4.07 -0.48 -2.81
C LEU A 119 3.83 0.73 -3.72
N ILE A 120 2.57 0.87 -4.15
CA ILE A 120 2.13 1.93 -5.04
C ILE A 120 1.42 2.99 -4.19
N PRO A 121 1.94 4.22 -4.11
CA PRO A 121 1.29 5.28 -3.34
C PRO A 121 -0.03 5.72 -3.99
N PRO A 122 -0.94 6.31 -3.21
CA PRO A 122 -2.14 6.91 -3.77
C PRO A 122 -1.78 8.04 -4.75
N PRO A 123 -2.60 8.25 -5.79
CA PRO A 123 -2.38 9.35 -6.71
C PRO A 123 -2.47 10.70 -5.97
N LEU A 124 -1.72 11.69 -6.45
CA LEU A 124 -1.86 13.07 -6.02
C LEU A 124 -3.25 13.59 -6.37
N ASP A 125 -4.02 14.03 -5.37
CA ASP A 125 -5.26 14.75 -5.61
C ASP A 125 -4.98 16.21 -5.95
N LEU A 126 -5.14 16.55 -7.23
CA LEU A 126 -4.93 17.90 -7.75
C LEU A 126 -6.22 18.73 -7.78
N TRP A 127 -7.37 18.18 -7.38
CA TRP A 127 -8.64 18.92 -7.35
C TRP A 127 -8.58 20.24 -6.59
N PRO A 128 -7.95 20.32 -5.40
CA PRO A 128 -7.82 21.58 -4.67
C PRO A 128 -7.08 22.65 -5.48
N LEU A 129 -6.08 22.25 -6.28
CA LEU A 129 -5.32 23.16 -7.13
C LEU A 129 -6.15 23.66 -8.31
N TYR A 130 -6.97 22.79 -8.92
CA TYR A 130 -7.92 23.19 -9.97
C TYR A 130 -8.95 24.20 -9.43
N LEU A 131 -9.49 23.99 -8.24
CA LEU A 131 -10.43 24.94 -7.62
C LEU A 131 -9.79 26.31 -7.39
N LEU A 132 -8.54 26.34 -6.94
CA LEU A 132 -7.75 27.57 -6.77
C LEU A 132 -7.53 28.34 -8.08
N LEU A 133 -7.44 27.67 -9.23
CA LEU A 133 -7.25 28.32 -10.52
C LEU A 133 -8.57 28.73 -11.20
N VAL A 134 -9.60 27.87 -11.12
CA VAL A 134 -10.88 28.09 -11.80
C VAL A 134 -11.73 29.13 -11.08
N ALA A 135 -11.76 29.15 -9.75
CA ALA A 135 -12.62 30.08 -9.00
C ALA A 135 -12.25 31.56 -9.23
N PRO A 136 -10.97 31.99 -9.24
CA PRO A 136 -10.59 33.36 -9.58
C PRO A 136 -10.92 33.71 -11.03
N LEU A 137 -10.72 32.79 -11.98
CA LEU A 137 -11.03 33.02 -13.40
C LEU A 137 -12.52 33.27 -13.62
N LEU A 138 -13.39 32.49 -12.96
CA LEU A 138 -14.83 32.69 -12.99
C LEU A 138 -15.24 34.01 -12.33
N MET A 139 -14.63 34.38 -11.20
CA MET A 139 -14.84 35.68 -10.55
C MET A 139 -14.46 36.86 -11.46
N ILE A 140 -13.29 36.81 -12.10
CA ILE A 140 -12.83 37.84 -13.02
C ILE A 140 -13.79 37.92 -14.22
N GLY A 141 -14.17 36.78 -14.80
CA GLY A 141 -15.14 36.73 -15.89
C GLY A 141 -16.49 37.36 -15.52
N ALA A 142 -17.00 37.08 -14.32
CA ALA A 142 -18.24 37.65 -13.81
C ALA A 142 -18.12 39.17 -13.57
N LEU A 143 -17.00 39.64 -13.01
CA LEU A 143 -16.73 41.06 -12.81
C LEU A 143 -16.67 41.83 -14.14
N VAL A 144 -15.96 41.30 -15.13
CA VAL A 144 -15.86 41.89 -16.49
C VAL A 144 -17.22 41.90 -17.19
N TRP A 145 -18.00 40.83 -17.06
CA TRP A 145 -19.34 40.78 -17.64
C TRP A 145 -20.28 41.81 -16.98
N TYR A 146 -20.22 41.93 -15.66
CA TYR A 146 -21.04 42.87 -14.90
C TYR A 146 -20.67 44.32 -15.21
N SER A 147 -19.38 44.66 -15.30
CA SER A 147 -18.94 46.01 -15.67
C SER A 147 -19.39 46.40 -17.08
N ARG A 148 -19.26 45.49 -18.06
CA ARG A 148 -19.75 45.72 -19.44
C ARG A 148 -21.26 45.92 -19.54
N ARG A 149 -22.05 45.32 -18.62
CA ARG A 149 -23.51 45.54 -18.57
C ARG A 149 -23.88 46.93 -18.05
N LYS A 150 -23.10 47.49 -17.13
CA LYS A 150 -23.35 48.85 -16.61
C LYS A 150 -23.07 49.95 -17.63
N GLU A 151 -22.16 49.71 -18.57
CA GLU A 151 -21.77 50.71 -19.58
C GLU A 151 -22.70 50.80 -20.80
N LYS A 152 -23.73 49.95 -20.93
CA LYS A 152 -24.74 50.13 -21.99
C LYS A 152 -25.73 51.23 -21.54
N PRO A 153 -25.72 52.44 -22.15
CA PRO A 153 -26.65 53.48 -21.79
C PRO A 153 -28.04 53.12 -22.32
N SER A 154 -29.06 53.35 -21.50
CA SER A 154 -30.45 53.46 -21.94
C SER A 154 -30.51 54.51 -23.06
N LYS A 155 -30.77 54.08 -24.30
CA LYS A 155 -31.13 55.02 -25.36
C LYS A 155 -32.50 55.60 -25.00
N ALA A 156 -32.50 56.89 -24.64
CA ALA A 156 -33.69 57.75 -24.61
C ALA A 156 -34.17 58.02 -26.04
#